data_AF-A0A1H4CMJ7-F1
#
_entry.id   AF-A0A1H4CMJ7-F1
#
_cell.length_a   1.000
_cell.length_b   1.000
_cell.length_c   1.000
_cell.angle_alpha   90.00
_cell.angle_beta   90.00
_cell.angle_gamma   90.00
#
_symmetry.space_group_name_H-M   'P 1'
#
loop_
_entity.id
_entity.type
_entity.pdbx_description
1 polymer ?
#
loop_
_entity_poly.entity_id
_entity_poly.type
_entity_poly.pdbx_seq_one_letter_code
_entity_poly.pdbx_strand_id
1 'polypeptide(L)'
;MTHDPMAPRWRLSTEPGRLTDMLLCRPDHYARIPSNAIARATLAASTPLDRAQLLAEYAEFEAALDEAGIARHHLAPDPAPPCQVYTRDSSQTAPGGPAMTLLAMPQRRGEYAAVMAFHGAGFWRCATAGSVEGGDIHLIRPVLAAIGHSGGRTRSPAPSSSLEGGGLGGRAGPVRRRLPPS
;
A
#
# COMPACT_ATOMS: atom_id res chain seq x y z
N MET A 1 5.39 14.82 29.12
CA MET A 1 4.55 14.03 28.21
C MET A 1 5.34 12.80 27.82
N THR A 2 4.97 11.64 28.37
CA THR A 2 5.61 10.35 28.06
C THR A 2 5.17 9.94 26.67
N HIS A 3 6.11 9.86 25.72
CA HIS A 3 5.86 9.29 24.41
C HIS A 3 5.56 7.81 24.61
N ASP A 4 4.36 7.34 24.24
CA ASP A 4 4.11 5.91 24.16
C ASP A 4 4.99 5.37 23.03
N PRO A 5 5.99 4.51 23.33
CA PRO A 5 6.88 3.95 22.31
C PRO A 5 6.15 3.05 21.31
N MET A 6 4.89 2.69 21.58
CA MET A 6 4.05 1.85 20.72
C MET A 6 3.07 2.64 19.85
N ALA A 7 2.94 3.96 20.04
CA ALA A 7 2.03 4.76 19.23
C ALA A 7 2.55 4.84 17.78
N PRO A 8 1.75 4.45 16.77
CA PRO A 8 2.21 4.46 15.39
C PRO A 8 2.55 5.88 14.93
N ARG A 9 3.80 6.04 14.47
CA ARG A 9 4.44 7.32 14.13
C ARG A 9 3.82 8.01 12.93
N TRP A 10 3.38 7.24 11.93
CA TRP A 10 2.83 7.76 10.67
C TRP A 10 1.34 7.48 10.57
N ARG A 11 0.57 8.51 10.20
CA ARG A 11 -0.89 8.44 10.05
C ARG A 11 -1.31 9.23 8.82
N LEU A 12 -2.34 8.74 8.15
CA LEU A 12 -2.91 9.38 6.96
C LEU A 12 -4.43 9.39 7.11
N SER A 13 -5.01 10.59 7.19
CA SER A 13 -6.46 10.74 7.33
C SER A 13 -7.19 10.60 5.99
N THR A 14 -6.62 11.18 4.93
CA THR A 14 -7.22 11.31 3.60
C THR A 14 -6.12 11.42 2.54
N GLU A 15 -6.34 10.87 1.35
CA GLU A 15 -5.43 11.01 0.21
C GLU A 15 -5.22 12.44 -0.29
N PRO A 16 -6.25 13.31 -0.43
CA PRO A 16 -6.04 14.69 -0.86
C PRO A 16 -5.45 15.59 0.25
N GLY A 17 -5.01 15.03 1.38
CA GLY A 17 -4.38 15.78 2.45
C GLY A 17 -2.97 16.25 2.07
N ARG A 18 -2.40 17.16 2.87
CA ARG A 18 -1.01 17.58 2.71
C ARG A 18 -0.07 16.40 2.95
N LEU A 19 0.76 16.08 1.97
CA LEU A 19 1.83 15.08 2.09
C LEU A 19 3.05 15.69 2.80
N THR A 20 3.55 15.03 3.84
CA THR A 20 4.71 15.50 4.62
C THR A 20 5.85 14.49 4.64
N ASP A 21 5.51 13.21 4.58
CA ASP A 21 6.45 12.09 4.66
C ASP A 21 6.09 11.07 3.59
N MET A 22 7.10 10.53 2.92
CA MET A 22 6.91 9.49 1.91
C MET A 22 7.90 8.33 2.12
N LEU A 23 7.38 7.10 2.14
CA LEU A 23 8.17 5.88 2.19
C LEU A 23 8.46 5.40 0.76
N LEU A 24 9.74 5.24 0.45
CA LEU A 24 10.29 4.92 -0.85
C LEU A 24 11.16 3.66 -0.80
N CYS A 25 11.47 3.10 -1.96
CA CYS A 25 12.51 2.10 -2.13
C CYS A 25 13.23 2.38 -3.44
N ARG A 26 14.55 2.44 -3.43
CA ARG A 26 15.34 2.70 -4.65
C ARG A 26 15.18 1.53 -5.63
N PRO A 27 15.22 1.77 -6.95
CA PRO A 27 14.99 0.75 -7.97
C PRO A 27 16.23 -0.12 -8.27
N ASP A 28 17.14 -0.28 -7.31
CA ASP A 28 18.46 -0.93 -7.48
C ASP A 28 18.33 -2.35 -8.04
N HIS A 29 17.33 -3.08 -7.54
CA HIS A 29 16.99 -4.46 -7.93
C HIS A 29 15.70 -4.56 -8.75
N TYR A 30 15.23 -3.45 -9.32
CA TYR A 30 13.99 -3.46 -10.08
C TYR A 30 14.06 -4.40 -11.29
N ALA A 31 13.05 -5.26 -11.41
CA ALA A 31 12.81 -6.09 -12.56
C ALA A 31 11.31 -6.13 -12.91
N ARG A 32 11.00 -6.12 -14.20
CA ARG A 32 9.63 -6.21 -14.70
C ARG A 32 9.11 -7.64 -14.53
N ILE A 33 7.95 -7.77 -13.89
CA ILE A 33 7.19 -9.02 -13.81
C ILE A 33 5.78 -8.80 -14.36
N PRO A 34 5.05 -9.85 -14.81
CA PRO A 34 3.71 -9.73 -15.39
C PRO A 34 2.60 -9.43 -14.34
N SER A 35 2.80 -8.38 -13.54
CA SER A 35 2.04 -8.06 -12.32
C SER A 35 0.62 -7.53 -12.56
N ASN A 36 0.41 -6.85 -13.69
CA ASN A 36 -0.86 -6.26 -14.08
C ASN A 36 -0.96 -6.20 -15.61
N ALA A 37 -2.08 -5.72 -16.14
CA ALA A 37 -2.31 -5.66 -17.59
C ALA A 37 -1.27 -4.81 -18.33
N ILE A 38 -0.87 -3.68 -17.74
CA ILE A 38 0.15 -2.78 -18.31
C ILE A 38 1.50 -3.49 -18.35
N ALA A 39 1.95 -4.06 -17.24
CA ALA A 39 3.22 -4.77 -17.16
C ALA A 39 3.27 -5.96 -18.12
N ARG A 40 2.16 -6.69 -18.29
CA ARG A 40 2.04 -7.76 -19.29
C ARG A 40 2.15 -7.23 -20.72
N ALA A 41 1.49 -6.13 -21.03
CA ALA A 41 1.57 -5.50 -22.35
C ALA A 41 3.01 -5.02 -22.65
N THR A 42 3.68 -4.38 -21.69
CA THR A 42 5.08 -3.94 -21.84
C THR A 42 6.03 -5.11 -22.06
N LEU A 43 5.86 -6.20 -21.31
CA LEU A 43 6.67 -7.41 -21.48
C LEU A 43 6.40 -8.09 -22.83
N ALA A 44 5.14 -8.16 -23.27
CA ALA A 44 4.77 -8.71 -24.57
C ALA A 44 5.35 -7.89 -25.74
N ALA A 45 5.42 -6.56 -25.58
CA ALA A 45 6.06 -5.67 -26.54
C ALA A 45 7.60 -5.82 -26.58
N SER A 46 8.19 -6.66 -25.72
CA SER A 46 9.64 -6.90 -25.61
C SER A 46 10.47 -5.62 -25.47
N THR A 47 9.87 -4.56 -24.90
CA THR A 47 10.58 -3.30 -24.68
C THR A 47 11.67 -3.55 -23.64
N PRO A 48 12.95 -3.28 -23.94
CA PRO A 48 14.02 -3.42 -22.96
C PRO A 48 13.80 -2.44 -21.79
N LEU A 49 14.36 -2.77 -20.63
CA LEU A 49 14.43 -1.83 -19.52
C LEU A 49 15.70 -1.00 -19.66
N ASP A 50 15.56 0.28 -19.96
CA ASP A 50 16.67 1.22 -19.86
C ASP A 50 16.92 1.53 -18.38
N ARG A 51 17.99 0.94 -17.83
CA ARG A 51 18.37 1.09 -16.42
C ARG A 51 18.90 2.50 -16.12
N ALA A 52 19.56 3.14 -17.08
CA ALA A 52 20.08 4.49 -16.90
C ALA A 52 18.93 5.50 -16.85
N GLN A 53 17.97 5.35 -17.77
CA GLN A 53 16.75 6.15 -17.77
C GLN A 53 15.93 5.95 -16.49
N LEU A 54 15.72 4.70 -16.05
CA LEU A 54 15.01 4.40 -14.80
C LEU A 54 15.62 5.11 -13.59
N LEU A 55 16.95 5.09 -13.47
CA LEU A 55 17.66 5.73 -12.36
C LEU A 55 17.58 7.25 -12.44
N ALA A 56 17.64 7.83 -13.65
CA ALA A 56 17.47 9.26 -13.86
C ALA A 56 16.05 9.72 -13.49
N GLU A 57 15.02 9.03 -13.99
CA GLU A 57 13.61 9.32 -13.68
C GLU A 57 13.33 9.21 -12.17
N TYR A 58 13.92 8.21 -11.50
CA TYR A 58 13.78 8.07 -10.06
C TYR A 58 14.46 9.21 -9.30
N ALA A 59 15.66 9.63 -9.73
CA ALA A 59 16.36 10.76 -9.12
C ALA A 59 15.59 12.08 -9.30
N GLU A 60 14.98 12.31 -10.47
CA GLU A 60 14.10 13.45 -10.72
C GLU A 60 12.87 13.41 -9.80
N PHE A 61 12.28 12.24 -9.61
CA PHE A 61 11.18 12.07 -8.66
C PHE A 61 11.60 12.41 -7.22
N GLU A 62 12.76 11.94 -6.76
CA GLU A 62 13.27 12.31 -5.43
C GLU A 62 13.55 13.81 -5.30
N ALA A 63 14.12 14.44 -6.33
CA ALA A 63 14.37 15.88 -6.35
C ALA A 63 13.07 16.69 -6.25
N ALA A 64 12.01 16.26 -6.94
CA ALA A 64 10.70 16.91 -6.85
C ALA A 64 10.09 16.80 -5.43
N LEU A 65 10.30 15.68 -4.74
CA LEU A 65 9.88 15.53 -3.34
C LEU A 65 10.68 16.46 -2.41
N ASP A 66 11.98 16.61 -2.64
CA ASP A 66 12.85 17.51 -1.88
C ASP A 66 12.45 18.99 -2.09
N GLU A 67 12.16 19.40 -3.34
CA GLU A 67 11.65 20.74 -3.67
C GLU A 67 10.31 21.03 -2.99
N ALA A 68 9.42 20.04 -2.92
CA ALA A 68 8.14 20.14 -2.23
C ALA A 68 8.27 20.11 -0.68
N GLY A 69 9.47 19.91 -0.13
CA GLY A 69 9.72 19.83 1.30
C GLY A 69 9.14 18.57 1.95
N ILE A 70 9.03 17.47 1.21
CA ILE A 70 8.54 16.18 1.70
C ILE A 70 9.70 15.37 2.28
N ALA A 71 9.57 14.93 3.52
CA ALA A 71 10.55 14.06 4.16
C ALA A 71 10.52 12.67 3.51
N ARG A 72 11.65 12.26 2.92
CA ARG A 72 11.81 10.93 2.32
C ARG A 72 12.31 9.93 3.36
N HIS A 73 11.73 8.75 3.33
CA HIS A 73 12.15 7.58 4.10
C HIS A 73 12.36 6.43 3.14
N HIS A 74 13.32 5.54 3.42
CA HIS A 74 13.66 4.46 2.50
C HIS A 74 13.61 3.09 3.15
N LEU A 75 13.00 2.15 2.44
CA LEU A 75 13.24 0.73 2.63
C LEU A 75 14.62 0.37 2.10
N ALA A 76 15.29 -0.59 2.76
CA ALA A 76 16.45 -1.25 2.20
C ALA A 76 16.03 -2.07 0.96
N PRO A 77 16.63 -1.82 -0.22
CA PRO A 77 16.39 -2.65 -1.40
C PRO A 77 16.85 -4.08 -1.17
N ASP A 78 16.03 -5.06 -1.55
CA ASP A 78 16.29 -6.48 -1.48
C ASP A 78 16.36 -7.04 -2.93
N PRO A 79 17.39 -7.82 -3.30
CA PRO A 79 17.50 -8.41 -4.62
C PRO A 79 16.45 -9.51 -4.92
N ALA A 80 15.80 -10.08 -3.92
CA ALA A 80 14.83 -11.16 -4.12
C ALA A 80 13.48 -10.68 -4.70
N PRO A 81 12.78 -9.68 -4.12
CA PRO A 81 11.53 -9.18 -4.69
C PRO A 81 11.78 -8.15 -5.82
N PRO A 82 11.27 -8.38 -7.05
CA PRO A 82 11.62 -7.58 -8.24
C PRO A 82 10.96 -6.19 -8.31
N CYS A 83 9.95 -5.91 -7.48
CA CYS A 83 9.06 -4.75 -7.61
C CYS A 83 8.95 -3.92 -6.32
N GLN A 84 9.94 -4.02 -5.43
CA GLN A 84 9.94 -3.34 -4.13
C GLN A 84 9.91 -1.81 -4.22
N VAL A 85 10.31 -1.24 -5.37
CA VAL A 85 10.16 0.19 -5.70
C VAL A 85 8.71 0.68 -5.53
N TYR A 86 7.73 -0.20 -5.73
CA TYR A 86 6.30 0.11 -5.56
C TYR A 86 5.85 -0.09 -4.11
N THR A 87 6.41 0.73 -3.21
CA THR A 87 6.15 0.68 -1.74
C THR A 87 4.68 0.86 -1.36
N ARG A 88 3.86 1.41 -2.26
CA ARG A 88 2.41 1.54 -2.11
C ARG A 88 1.71 0.23 -1.80
N ASP A 89 2.15 -0.88 -2.40
CA ASP A 89 1.37 -2.12 -2.32
C ASP A 89 1.58 -2.86 -1.00
N SER A 90 2.79 -2.78 -0.44
CA SER A 90 3.31 -3.67 0.62
C SER A 90 3.01 -3.16 2.04
N SER A 91 2.56 -1.91 2.14
CA SER A 91 2.01 -1.33 3.37
C SER A 91 1.05 -0.20 3.01
N GLN A 92 0.09 0.09 3.90
CA GLN A 92 -0.81 1.22 3.76
C GLN A 92 -0.86 2.03 5.06
N THR A 93 -0.45 3.29 5.00
CA THR A 93 -0.67 4.21 6.13
C THR A 93 -2.15 4.58 6.19
N ALA A 94 -2.77 4.34 7.34
CA ALA A 94 -4.17 4.62 7.63
C ALA A 94 -4.30 5.59 8.81
N PRO A 95 -5.50 6.07 9.16
CA PRO A 95 -5.67 6.97 10.31
C PRO A 95 -5.18 6.35 11.62
N GLY A 96 -5.32 5.03 11.75
CA GLY A 96 -4.87 4.24 12.90
C GLY A 96 -3.35 4.04 12.98
N GLY A 97 -2.63 4.20 11.87
CA GLY A 97 -1.21 3.88 11.73
C GLY A 97 -0.92 3.10 10.44
N PRO A 98 0.34 2.66 10.23
CA PRO A 98 0.69 1.79 9.11
C PRO A 98 0.04 0.42 9.28
N ALA A 99 -0.51 -0.11 8.19
CA ALA A 99 -1.04 -1.46 8.10
C ALA A 99 -0.17 -2.29 7.14
N MET A 100 0.26 -3.47 7.58
CA MET A 100 0.91 -4.45 6.71
C MET A 100 -0.14 -5.09 5.80
N THR A 101 0.11 -5.04 4.49
CA THR A 101 -0.75 -5.67 3.49
C THR A 101 -0.32 -7.12 3.22
N LEU A 102 -1.07 -7.87 2.42
CA LEU A 102 -0.74 -9.24 2.06
C LEU A 102 -0.81 -9.39 0.54
N LEU A 103 0.37 -9.31 -0.10
CA LEU A 103 0.48 -9.29 -1.55
C LEU A 103 0.03 -10.61 -2.18
N ALA A 104 -0.74 -10.51 -3.27
CA ALA A 104 -1.30 -11.69 -3.93
C ALA A 104 -0.21 -12.55 -4.57
N MET A 105 0.73 -11.90 -5.26
CA MET A 105 1.77 -12.58 -6.03
C MET A 105 2.89 -13.12 -5.13
N PRO A 106 3.19 -14.43 -5.15
CA PRO A 106 4.24 -15.03 -4.33
C PRO A 106 5.61 -14.37 -4.49
N GLN A 107 5.98 -13.97 -5.71
CA GLN A 107 7.26 -13.34 -6.04
C GLN A 107 7.46 -11.99 -5.34
N ARG A 108 6.37 -11.34 -4.93
CA ARG A 108 6.41 -10.07 -4.21
C ARG A 108 6.27 -10.24 -2.71
N ARG A 109 5.82 -11.39 -2.21
CA ARG A 109 5.53 -11.56 -0.77
C ARG A 109 6.74 -11.30 0.12
N GLY A 110 7.96 -11.56 -0.36
CA GLY A 110 9.19 -11.22 0.38
C GLY A 110 9.35 -9.75 0.76
N GLU A 111 8.62 -8.83 0.10
CA GLU A 111 8.64 -7.39 0.40
C GLU A 111 8.25 -7.06 1.85
N TYR A 112 7.51 -7.95 2.55
CA TYR A 112 7.20 -7.74 3.97
C TYR A 112 8.45 -7.57 4.83
N ALA A 113 9.58 -8.19 4.46
CA ALA A 113 10.78 -8.21 5.30
C ALA A 113 11.35 -6.80 5.51
N ALA A 114 11.49 -6.04 4.42
CA ALA A 114 11.96 -4.66 4.49
C ALA A 114 10.94 -3.74 5.18
N VAL A 115 9.65 -3.96 4.94
CA VAL A 115 8.56 -3.20 5.58
C VAL A 115 8.54 -3.44 7.10
N MET A 116 8.73 -4.69 7.54
CA MET A 116 8.88 -5.04 8.95
C MET A 116 10.13 -4.43 9.57
N ALA A 117 11.27 -4.46 8.86
CA ALA A 117 12.51 -3.86 9.35
C ALA A 117 12.36 -2.34 9.55
N PHE A 118 11.64 -1.66 8.65
CA PHE A 118 11.40 -0.21 8.74
C PHE A 118 10.45 0.19 9.87
N HIS A 119 9.31 -0.50 10.01
CA HIS A 119 8.29 -0.14 11.00
C HIS A 119 8.49 -0.79 12.38
N GLY A 120 9.25 -1.89 12.46
CA GLY A 120 9.39 -2.69 13.67
C GLY A 120 8.02 -3.17 14.19
N ALA A 121 7.75 -2.93 15.48
CA ALA A 121 6.46 -3.25 16.10
C ALA A 121 5.38 -2.17 15.88
N GLY A 122 5.63 -1.15 15.07
CA GLY A 122 4.78 0.03 14.90
C GLY A 122 3.55 -0.13 13.99
N PHE A 123 3.14 -1.37 13.66
CA PHE A 123 1.96 -1.62 12.84
C PHE A 123 0.67 -1.49 13.65
N TRP A 124 -0.30 -0.76 13.10
CA TRP A 124 -1.66 -0.73 13.63
C TRP A 124 -2.41 -2.03 13.36
N ARG A 125 -2.23 -2.60 12.17
CA ARG A 125 -2.83 -3.88 11.75
C ARG A 125 -1.92 -4.61 10.78
N CYS A 126 -2.05 -5.93 10.74
CA CYS A 126 -1.44 -6.76 9.70
C CYS A 126 -2.51 -7.63 9.07
N ALA A 127 -2.54 -7.69 7.74
CA ALA A 127 -3.36 -8.66 7.03
C ALA A 127 -2.82 -10.08 7.30
N THR A 128 -3.69 -10.98 7.75
CA THR A 128 -3.31 -12.36 8.14
C THR A 128 -3.84 -13.41 7.18
N ALA A 129 -4.81 -13.06 6.33
CA ALA A 129 -5.46 -13.99 5.41
C ALA A 129 -5.98 -13.27 4.15
N GLY A 130 -6.18 -14.05 3.08
CA GLY A 130 -6.59 -13.53 1.78
C GLY A 130 -5.45 -12.81 1.07
N SER A 131 -5.78 -11.74 0.37
CA SER A 131 -4.80 -10.80 -0.16
C SER A 131 -5.39 -9.40 -0.17
N VAL A 132 -4.58 -8.41 0.12
CA VAL A 132 -4.94 -7.00 0.05
C VAL A 132 -3.67 -6.27 -0.31
N GLU A 133 -3.75 -5.30 -1.21
CA GLU A 133 -2.61 -4.51 -1.64
C GLU A 133 -2.97 -3.03 -1.54
N GLY A 134 -2.01 -2.19 -1.12
CA GLY A 134 -2.30 -0.77 -0.88
C GLY A 134 -2.71 -0.01 -2.13
N GLY A 135 -2.30 -0.45 -3.34
CA GLY A 135 -2.77 0.12 -4.59
C GLY A 135 -4.27 -0.03 -4.86
N ASP A 136 -4.98 -0.92 -4.14
CA ASP A 136 -6.43 -1.04 -4.20
C ASP A 136 -7.16 -0.23 -3.11
N ILE A 137 -6.43 0.42 -2.17
CA ILE A 137 -7.01 1.13 -1.02
C ILE A 137 -6.92 2.64 -1.24
N HIS A 138 -8.08 3.30 -1.29
CA HIS A 138 -8.17 4.76 -1.39
C HIS A 138 -8.85 5.37 -0.16
N LEU A 139 -8.13 6.23 0.57
CA LEU A 139 -8.67 6.96 1.71
C LEU A 139 -9.35 8.26 1.25
N ILE A 140 -10.64 8.19 0.94
CA ILE A 140 -11.38 9.29 0.31
C ILE A 140 -11.57 10.46 1.29
N ARG A 141 -12.04 10.17 2.49
CA ARG A 141 -12.29 11.15 3.56
C ARG A 141 -12.23 10.44 4.92
N PRO A 142 -12.21 11.17 6.06
CA PRO A 142 -12.25 10.51 7.36
C PRO A 142 -13.42 9.53 7.41
N VAL A 143 -13.16 8.34 7.95
CA VAL A 143 -14.10 7.20 8.05
C VAL A 143 -14.63 6.61 6.73
N LEU A 144 -14.10 7.00 5.56
CA LEU A 144 -14.49 6.41 4.28
C LEU A 144 -13.27 6.03 3.45
N ALA A 145 -13.16 4.73 3.15
CA ALA A 145 -12.22 4.18 2.19
C ALA A 145 -12.97 3.47 1.05
N ALA A 146 -12.44 3.54 -0.16
CA ALA A 146 -12.79 2.65 -1.25
C ALA A 146 -11.73 1.57 -1.37
N ILE A 147 -12.16 0.31 -1.52
CA ILE A 147 -11.26 -0.83 -1.68
C ILE A 147 -11.63 -1.57 -2.95
N GLY A 148 -10.69 -1.63 -3.89
CA GLY A 148 -10.81 -2.42 -5.10
C GLY A 148 -10.98 -3.91 -4.78
N HIS A 149 -11.99 -4.56 -5.35
CA HIS A 149 -12.21 -6.00 -5.22
C HIS A 149 -12.38 -6.62 -6.61
N SER A 150 -11.27 -6.83 -7.30
CA SER A 150 -11.23 -7.31 -8.69
C SER A 150 -10.77 -8.77 -8.84
N GLY A 151 -10.53 -9.48 -7.73
CA GLY A 151 -10.16 -10.90 -7.73
C GLY A 151 -8.72 -11.24 -8.14
N GLY A 152 -7.97 -10.27 -8.69
CA GLY A 152 -6.58 -10.48 -9.09
C GLY A 152 -5.53 -10.19 -8.00
N ARG A 153 -5.77 -9.17 -7.15
CA ARG A 153 -4.79 -8.69 -6.16
C ARG A 153 -5.39 -8.54 -4.77
N THR A 154 -6.57 -7.93 -4.66
CA THR A 154 -7.31 -7.87 -3.40
C THR A 154 -8.47 -8.88 -3.38
N ARG A 155 -8.38 -9.82 -2.45
CA ARG A 155 -9.35 -10.89 -2.22
C ARG A 155 -9.60 -11.03 -0.73
N SER A 156 -10.86 -10.88 -0.32
CA SER A 156 -11.28 -11.26 1.03
C SER A 156 -10.96 -12.73 1.29
N PRO A 157 -10.49 -13.11 2.49
CA PRO A 157 -10.53 -14.50 2.88
C PRO A 157 -11.97 -15.02 2.70
N ALA A 158 -12.13 -16.29 2.32
CA ALA A 158 -13.44 -16.95 2.43
C ALA A 158 -14.02 -16.70 3.84
N PRO A 159 -15.35 -16.59 4.01
CA PRO A 159 -15.95 -15.66 4.96
C PRO A 159 -15.54 -15.92 6.40
N SER A 160 -14.61 -15.11 6.92
CA SER A 160 -14.62 -14.56 8.29
C SER A 160 -13.34 -13.77 8.54
N SER A 161 -13.52 -12.58 9.12
CA SER A 161 -12.56 -11.80 9.91
C SER A 161 -11.18 -11.53 9.30
N SER A 162 -10.99 -10.32 8.76
CA SER A 162 -9.82 -9.46 9.03
C SER A 162 -10.01 -8.12 8.32
N LEU A 163 -10.25 -7.07 9.13
CA LEU A 163 -10.42 -5.63 8.84
C LEU A 163 -11.74 -5.02 9.32
N GLU A 164 -12.66 -5.81 9.88
CA GLU A 164 -13.77 -5.24 10.65
C GLU A 164 -13.31 -4.90 12.07
N GLY A 165 -13.26 -3.60 12.36
CA GLY A 165 -12.97 -3.07 13.68
C GLY A 165 -13.40 -1.62 13.79
N GLY A 166 -14.70 -1.41 13.99
CA GLY A 166 -15.27 -0.18 14.56
C GLY A 166 -15.91 0.79 13.57
N GLY A 167 -17.03 0.41 12.95
CA GLY A 167 -17.90 1.35 12.22
C GLY A 167 -18.86 0.67 11.25
N LEU A 168 -20.02 0.24 11.76
CA LEU A 168 -21.24 -0.11 11.03
C LEU A 168 -21.08 -1.17 9.93
N GLY A 169 -21.34 -2.43 10.29
CA GLY A 169 -21.61 -3.50 9.34
C GLY A 169 -22.86 -3.20 8.50
N GLY A 170 -22.81 -3.57 7.21
CA GLY A 170 -23.95 -3.41 6.32
C GLY A 170 -23.66 -3.70 4.85
N ARG A 171 -23.56 -4.99 4.53
CA ARG A 171 -23.77 -5.70 3.24
C ARG A 171 -23.86 -4.91 1.93
N ALA A 172 -23.19 -5.48 0.92
CA ALA A 172 -23.41 -5.25 -0.50
C ALA A 172 -24.89 -5.38 -0.93
N GLY A 173 -25.37 -4.40 -1.72
CA GLY A 173 -26.62 -4.41 -2.48
C GLY A 173 -27.71 -3.45 -1.96
N PRO A 174 -28.44 -2.72 -2.83
CA PRO A 174 -29.34 -1.66 -2.40
C PRO A 174 -30.64 -2.27 -1.87
N VAL A 175 -30.86 -2.17 -0.56
CA VAL A 175 -32.14 -2.52 0.07
C VAL A 175 -32.72 -1.25 0.69
N ARG A 176 -33.71 -0.64 0.01
CA ARG A 176 -34.57 0.38 0.61
C ARG A 176 -35.46 -0.29 1.65
N ARG A 177 -35.35 0.09 2.93
CA ARG A 177 -36.37 -0.21 3.94
C ARG A 177 -36.86 1.09 4.57
N ARG A 178 -38.18 1.32 4.49
CA ARG A 178 -38.88 2.38 5.24
C ARG A 178 -38.81 2.06 6.73
N LEU A 179 -38.58 3.07 7.55
CA LEU A 179 -38.74 3.01 9.01
C LEU A 179 -40.24 3.10 9.35
N PRO A 180 -40.75 2.34 10.34
CA PRO A 180 -42.08 2.58 10.91
C PRO A 180 -42.04 3.76 11.90
N PRO A 181 -43.19 4.43 12.13
CA PRO A 181 -43.23 5.65 12.92
C PRO A 181 -43.07 5.39 14.43
N SER A 182 -42.57 6.46 15.06
CA SER A 182 -42.21 6.74 16.47
C SER A 182 -42.91 5.95 17.56
#